data_AF-A0A972WWC1-F1
#
_entry.id   AF-A0A972WWC1-F1
#
_cell.length_a   1.000
_cell.length_b   1.000
_cell.length_c   1.000
_cell.angle_alpha   90.00
_cell.angle_beta   90.00
_cell.angle_gamma   90.00
#
_symmetry.space_group_name_H-M   'P 1'
#
loop_
_entity.id
_entity.type
_entity.pdbx_description
1 polymer ?
#
loop_
_entity_poly.entity_id
_entity_poly.type
_entity_poly.pdbx_seq_one_letter_code
_entity_poly.pdbx_strand_id
1 'polypeptide(L)'
;MNSNLCDFSNAEIFVSEWVDPVVNIAGFDTCGEYVETFWLGIIGPSATWVMRFLARELEVFPNGYCLNLNDTASALGLAFRNGSESLERAIQR
;
A
#
# COMPACT_ATOMS: atom_id res chain seq x y z
N MET A 1 3.18 19.04 -13.59
CA MET A 1 3.05 18.14 -12.43
C MET A 1 2.12 17.02 -12.87
N ASN A 2 2.68 15.94 -13.40
CA ASN A 2 1.87 14.81 -13.85
C ASN A 2 1.34 14.12 -12.60
N SER A 3 0.02 14.11 -12.43
CA SER A 3 -0.64 13.29 -11.44
C SER A 3 -0.29 11.83 -11.72
N ASN A 4 0.60 11.24 -10.93
CA ASN A 4 0.84 9.80 -10.86
C ASN A 4 -0.40 9.14 -10.22
N LEU A 5 -1.56 9.27 -10.87
CA LEU A 5 -2.75 8.57 -10.45
C LEU A 5 -2.58 7.12 -10.91
N CYS A 6 -2.51 6.18 -9.96
CA CYS A 6 -2.63 4.77 -10.28
C CYS A 6 -3.98 4.54 -10.97
N ASP A 7 -3.98 3.90 -12.14
CA ASP A 7 -5.20 3.55 -12.84
C ASP A 7 -5.84 2.32 -12.20
N PHE A 8 -6.87 2.55 -11.38
CA PHE A 8 -7.64 1.49 -10.72
C PHE A 8 -8.77 0.93 -11.61
N SER A 9 -8.88 1.37 -12.87
CA SER A 9 -9.79 0.73 -13.84
C SER A 9 -9.31 -0.66 -14.25
N ASN A 10 -8.01 -0.91 -14.10
CA ASN A 10 -7.42 -2.23 -14.19
C ASN A 10 -7.44 -2.92 -12.82
N ALA A 11 -7.74 -4.21 -12.79
CA ALA A 11 -7.72 -5.03 -11.58
C ALA A 11 -6.29 -5.33 -11.09
N GLU A 12 -5.27 -4.96 -11.86
CA GLU A 12 -3.86 -5.21 -11.54
C GLU A 12 -3.05 -3.92 -11.60
N ILE A 13 -2.17 -3.74 -10.61
CA ILE A 13 -1.18 -2.66 -10.57
C ILE A 13 0.22 -3.23 -10.32
N PHE A 14 1.25 -2.56 -10.83
CA PHE A 14 2.63 -2.92 -10.52
C PHE A 14 3.10 -2.18 -9.28
N VAL A 15 3.67 -2.92 -8.32
CA VAL A 15 4.22 -2.40 -7.06
C VAL A 15 5.72 -2.60 -7.07
N SER A 16 6.46 -1.54 -6.72
CA SER A 16 7.92 -1.55 -6.63
C SER A 16 8.38 -0.78 -5.40
N GLU A 17 9.55 -1.13 -4.87
CA GLU A 17 10.19 -0.38 -3.79
C GLU A 17 10.44 1.08 -4.21
N TRP A 18 10.13 2.02 -3.32
CA TRP A 18 10.50 3.41 -3.49
C TRP A 18 11.81 3.69 -2.75
N VAL A 19 12.90 3.82 -3.51
CA VAL A 19 14.22 4.12 -2.97
C VAL A 19 14.39 5.64 -2.84
N ASP A 20 14.11 6.18 -1.65
CA ASP A 20 14.31 7.60 -1.34
C ASP A 20 15.58 7.80 -0.49
N PRO A 21 16.53 8.67 -0.90
CA PRO A 21 17.81 8.81 -0.22
C PRO A 21 17.72 9.41 1.19
N VAL A 22 16.61 10.04 1.58
CA VAL A 22 16.40 10.60 2.92
C VAL A 22 15.66 9.59 3.81
N VAL A 23 14.56 9.03 3.31
CA VAL A 23 13.75 8.05 4.04
C VAL A 23 14.52 6.76 4.28
N ASN A 24 15.37 6.31 3.35
CA ASN A 24 16.16 5.09 3.54
C ASN A 24 17.23 5.21 4.63
N ILE A 25 17.60 6.43 5.04
CA ILE A 25 18.61 6.66 6.08
C ILE A 25 17.96 6.86 7.45
N ALA A 26 16.79 7.51 7.51
CA ALA A 26 16.18 7.98 8.75
C ALA A 26 14.71 7.54 8.96
N GLY A 27 14.18 6.71 8.07
CA GLY A 27 12.81 6.22 8.11
C GLY A 27 12.56 5.21 9.23
N PHE A 28 11.28 4.86 9.41
CA PHE A 28 10.83 3.82 10.33
C PHE A 28 10.33 2.62 9.55
N ASP A 29 10.52 1.43 10.10
CA ASP A 29 9.93 0.21 9.55
C ASP A 29 8.39 0.32 9.54
N THR A 30 7.79 -0.02 8.41
CA THR A 30 6.34 -0.03 8.19
C THR A 30 5.59 -0.97 9.13
N CYS A 31 6.26 -2.04 9.59
CA CYS A 31 5.72 -2.98 10.57
C CYS A 31 6.07 -2.60 12.03
N GLY A 32 6.83 -1.53 12.25
CA GLY A 32 7.30 -1.12 13.56
C GLY A 32 6.27 -0.40 14.45
N GLU A 33 6.61 -0.27 15.73
CA GLU A 33 5.77 0.36 16.77
C GLU A 33 5.48 1.84 16.48
N TYR A 34 6.42 2.55 15.84
CA TYR A 34 6.24 3.95 15.48
C TYR A 34 5.03 4.16 14.56
N VAL A 35 4.88 3.31 13.53
CA VAL A 35 3.77 3.38 12.58
C VAL A 35 2.44 3.10 13.30
N GLU A 36 2.43 2.13 14.21
CA GLU A 36 1.22 1.82 14.99
C GLU A 36 0.82 2.97 15.92
N THR A 37 1.79 3.59 16.58
CA THR A 37 1.56 4.63 17.58
C THR A 37 1.15 5.96 16.93
N PHE A 38 1.80 6.34 15.84
CA PHE A 38 1.67 7.68 15.26
C PHE A 38 0.92 7.69 13.93
N TRP A 39 1.13 6.71 13.04
CA TRP A 39 0.55 6.75 11.70
C TRP A 39 -0.84 6.14 11.65
N LEU A 40 -1.12 5.11 12.44
CA LEU A 40 -2.42 4.44 12.46
C LEU A 40 -3.60 5.41 12.61
N GLY A 41 -3.48 6.39 13.51
CA GLY A 41 -4.52 7.42 13.72
C GLY A 41 -4.60 8.47 12.60
N ILE A 42 -3.54 8.63 11.80
CA ILE A 42 -3.45 9.63 10.73
C ILE A 42 -3.98 9.06 9.40
N ILE A 43 -3.40 7.93 8.96
CA ILE A 43 -3.77 7.30 7.68
C ILE A 43 -4.94 6.32 7.81
N GLY A 44 -5.22 5.87 9.03
CA GLY A 44 -6.29 4.94 9.35
C GLY A 44 -5.85 3.47 9.28
N PRO A 45 -6.66 2.56 9.86
CA PRO A 45 -6.32 1.14 9.91
C PRO A 45 -6.14 0.51 8.53
N SER A 46 -7.07 0.71 7.60
CA SER A 46 -7.03 0.07 6.28
C SER A 46 -5.78 0.43 5.48
N ALA A 47 -5.41 1.73 5.44
CA ALA A 47 -4.19 2.18 4.77
C ALA A 47 -2.93 1.61 5.42
N THR A 48 -2.90 1.54 6.76
CA THR A 48 -1.77 0.95 7.51
C THR A 48 -1.61 -0.54 7.21
N TRP A 49 -2.72 -1.29 7.15
CA TRP A 49 -2.70 -2.71 6.80
C TRP A 49 -2.25 -2.96 5.35
N VAL A 50 -2.74 -2.16 4.40
CA VAL A 50 -2.28 -2.21 3.01
C VAL A 50 -0.78 -1.94 2.92
N MET A 51 -0.29 -0.88 3.57
CA MET A 51 1.15 -0.54 3.59
C MET A 51 2.00 -1.71 4.12
N ARG A 52 1.61 -2.32 5.26
CA ARG A 52 2.31 -3.47 5.84
C ARG A 52 2.29 -4.69 4.93
N PHE A 53 1.16 -4.94 4.26
CA PHE A 53 1.05 -6.02 3.28
C PHE A 53 2.01 -5.81 2.11
N LEU A 54 2.01 -4.61 1.51
CA LEU A 54 2.90 -4.29 0.38
C LEU A 54 4.37 -4.38 0.77
N ALA A 55 4.74 -3.88 1.95
CA ALA A 55 6.12 -3.97 2.45
C ALA A 55 6.58 -5.42 2.59
N ARG A 56 5.75 -6.30 3.18
CA ARG A 56 6.07 -7.72 3.33
C ARG A 56 6.20 -8.45 1.98
N GLU A 57 5.36 -8.13 1.01
CA GLU A 57 5.47 -8.72 -0.33
C GLU A 57 6.73 -8.23 -1.06
N LEU A 58 7.14 -6.97 -0.87
CA LEU A 58 8.40 -6.45 -1.43
C LEU A 58 9.65 -7.10 -0.81
N GLU A 59 9.60 -7.56 0.45
CA GLU A 59 10.68 -8.37 1.02
C GLU A 59 10.85 -9.71 0.28
N VAL A 60 9.75 -10.29 -0.21
CA VAL A 60 9.76 -11.54 -0.99
C VAL A 60 10.12 -11.28 -2.46
N PHE A 61 9.60 -10.19 -3.02
CA PHE A 61 9.78 -9.78 -4.42
C PHE A 61 10.46 -8.41 -4.51
N PRO A 62 11.79 -8.33 -4.29
CA PRO A 62 12.51 -7.06 -4.21
C PRO A 62 12.55 -6.28 -5.53
N ASN A 63 12.36 -6.96 -6.67
CA ASN A 63 12.29 -6.31 -7.99
C ASN A 63 10.88 -5.77 -8.32
N GLY A 64 9.95 -5.82 -7.36
CA GLY A 64 8.54 -5.53 -7.57
C GLY A 64 7.73 -6.71 -8.08
N TYR A 65 6.41 -6.54 -8.08
CA TYR A 65 5.44 -7.58 -8.43
C TYR A 65 4.12 -6.98 -8.94
N CYS A 66 3.35 -7.79 -9.67
CA CYS A 66 1.99 -7.43 -10.08
C CYS A 66 1.01 -7.78 -8.94
N LEU A 67 0.32 -6.77 -8.43
CA LEU A 67 -0.68 -6.90 -7.39
C LEU A 67 -2.07 -7.02 -8.01
N ASN A 68 -2.76 -8.13 -7.78
CA ASN A 68 -4.18 -8.26 -8.09
C ASN A 68 -5.01 -7.61 -6.97
N LEU A 69 -5.75 -6.56 -7.31
CA LEU A 69 -6.51 -5.75 -6.36
C LEU A 69 -7.72 -6.49 -5.78
N ASN A 70 -8.37 -7.39 -6.53
CA ASN A 70 -9.50 -8.18 -6.02
C ASN A 70 -9.04 -9.21 -4.98
N ASP A 71 -7.95 -9.92 -5.29
CA ASP A 71 -7.38 -10.93 -4.38
C ASP A 71 -6.85 -10.28 -3.11
N THR A 72 -6.15 -9.14 -3.26
CA THR A 72 -5.61 -8.38 -2.13
C THR A 72 -6.71 -7.83 -1.24
N ALA A 73 -7.77 -7.25 -1.83
CA ALA A 73 -8.92 -6.79 -1.06
C ALA A 73 -9.56 -7.93 -0.26
N SER A 74 -9.76 -9.09 -0.90
CA SER A 74 -10.32 -10.28 -0.27
C SER A 74 -9.44 -10.78 0.88
N ALA A 75 -8.12 -10.81 0.70
CA ALA A 75 -7.16 -11.21 1.73
C ALA A 75 -7.13 -10.26 2.93
N LEU A 76 -7.28 -8.95 2.69
CA LEU A 76 -7.29 -7.91 3.73
C LEU A 76 -8.67 -7.65 4.34
N GLY A 77 -9.72 -8.35 3.87
CA GLY A 77 -11.11 -8.10 4.28
C GLY A 77 -11.62 -6.71 3.87
N LEU A 78 -11.04 -6.12 2.84
CA LEU A 78 -11.43 -4.84 2.26
C LEU A 78 -12.35 -5.07 1.05
N ALA A 79 -13.11 -4.04 0.70
CA ALA A 79 -14.00 -4.10 -0.45
C ALA A 79 -13.29 -3.47 -1.65
N PHE A 80 -13.21 -4.23 -2.74
CA PHE A 80 -12.76 -3.77 -4.03
C PHE A 80 -13.70 -4.32 -5.10
N ARG A 81 -14.38 -3.43 -5.80
CA ARG A 81 -15.28 -3.72 -6.92
C ARG A 81 -15.33 -2.45 -7.75
N ASN A 82 -15.62 -2.54 -9.05
CA ASN A 82 -15.91 -1.35 -9.87
C ASN A 82 -17.06 -0.54 -9.22
N GLY A 83 -16.71 0.46 -8.39
CA GLY A 83 -17.63 1.24 -7.54
C GLY A 83 -17.59 1.00 -6.01
N SER A 84 -16.66 0.21 -5.46
CA SER A 84 -16.43 0.07 -4.01
C SER A 84 -14.98 0.40 -3.64
N GLU A 85 -14.82 1.42 -2.81
CA GLU A 85 -13.59 2.23 -2.77
C GLU A 85 -12.67 2.01 -1.56
N SER A 86 -12.89 1.02 -0.68
CA SER A 86 -12.11 1.00 0.58
C SER A 86 -10.65 0.60 0.40
N LEU A 87 -10.34 -0.33 -0.52
CA LEU A 87 -8.94 -0.61 -0.90
C LEU A 87 -8.34 0.54 -1.72
N GLU A 88 -9.07 1.03 -2.72
CA GLU A 88 -8.61 2.14 -3.57
C GLU A 88 -8.28 3.40 -2.75
N ARG A 89 -9.18 3.81 -1.86
CA ARG A 89 -8.95 4.93 -0.93
C ARG A 89 -7.79 4.69 0.01
N ALA A 90 -7.55 3.45 0.42
CA ALA A 90 -6.43 3.11 1.27
C ALA A 90 -5.08 3.28 0.53
N ILE A 91 -5.04 2.99 -0.78
CA ILE A 91 -3.86 3.18 -1.62
C ILE A 91 -3.67 4.66 -2.01
N GLN A 92 -4.75 5.42 -2.19
CA GLN A 92 -4.70 6.84 -2.59
C GLN A 92 -4.39 7.83 -1.44
N ARG A 93 -4.24 7.35 -0.20
CA ARG A 93 -3.95 8.18 0.99
C ARG A 93 -2.51 8.67 1.02
#